data_AF-E1Y9W0-F1
#
_entry.id   AF-E1Y9W0-F1
#
_cell.length_a   1.000
_cell.length_b   1.000
_cell.length_c   1.000
_cell.angle_alpha   90.00
_cell.angle_beta   90.00
_cell.angle_gamma   90.00
#
_symmetry.space_group_name_H-M   'P 1'
#
loop_
_entity.id
_entity.type
_entity.pdbx_description
1 polymer ?
#
loop_
_entity_poly.entity_id
_entity_poly.type
_entity_poly.pdbx_seq_one_letter_code
_entity_poly.pdbx_strand_id
1 'polypeptide(L)'
;MAINYTVKADVVDITTDNPKADDVFLVDTNVWYWLTYPNATSFIPSQLSEYPGYLNKALGAQSRIHHSGLSLAELAHLIEKTEREIYEKTVGQIKPKEYRHNLTGERSRVYSEIQAAWLQVAALAEPLAITIDALATTDALNRFQSEKVDGYDLFFLESMKKHGVVQVITDDGDFATVPGIQVFTANRNVINAARGQKKLLPR
;
A
#
# COMPACT_ATOMS: atom_id res chain seq x y z
N MET A 1 23.11 -2.72 4.16
CA MET A 1 23.19 -4.03 3.47
C MET A 1 22.02 -4.11 2.51
N ALA A 2 22.20 -4.68 1.31
CA ALA A 2 21.09 -4.85 0.37
C ALA A 2 20.12 -5.92 0.90
N ILE A 3 18.81 -5.70 0.70
CA ILE A 3 17.78 -6.68 1.05
C ILE A 3 17.84 -7.81 0.02
N ASN A 4 17.94 -9.06 0.48
CA ASN A 4 17.99 -10.24 -0.37
C ASN A 4 16.60 -10.88 -0.45
N TYR A 5 15.79 -10.48 -1.43
CA TYR A 5 14.48 -11.08 -1.67
C TYR A 5 14.63 -12.48 -2.29
N THR A 6 14.04 -13.49 -1.63
CA THR A 6 13.71 -14.76 -2.28
C THR A 6 12.35 -14.59 -2.95
N VAL A 7 12.35 -14.27 -4.24
CA VAL A 7 11.12 -13.88 -4.96
C VAL A 7 10.30 -15.14 -5.25
N LYS A 8 9.08 -15.19 -4.74
CA LYS A 8 8.12 -16.28 -4.96
C LYS A 8 6.92 -15.84 -5.79
N ALA A 9 6.53 -14.57 -5.69
CA ALA A 9 5.51 -13.95 -6.52
C ALA A 9 5.97 -13.88 -7.98
N ASP A 10 5.01 -13.70 -8.88
CA ASP A 10 5.32 -13.19 -10.21
C ASP A 10 5.34 -11.66 -10.13
N VAL A 11 6.30 -11.02 -10.80
CA VAL A 11 6.53 -9.56 -10.67
C VAL A 11 6.30 -8.89 -12.02
N VAL A 12 5.65 -7.73 -12.00
CA VAL A 12 5.40 -6.88 -13.17
C VAL A 12 5.99 -5.49 -12.91
N ASP A 13 6.76 -4.99 -13.89
CA ASP A 13 7.33 -3.64 -13.84
C ASP A 13 6.30 -2.62 -14.37
N ILE A 14 5.71 -1.84 -13.46
CA ILE A 14 4.65 -0.88 -13.79
C ILE A 14 5.13 0.29 -14.67
N THR A 15 6.45 0.48 -14.79
CA THR A 15 7.02 1.55 -15.63
C THR A 15 6.99 1.19 -17.12
N THR A 16 6.81 -0.09 -17.45
CA THR A 16 6.75 -0.59 -18.82
C THR A 16 5.42 -1.27 -19.17
N ASP A 17 4.70 -1.74 -18.15
CA ASP A 17 3.40 -2.40 -18.32
C ASP A 17 2.26 -1.40 -18.63
N ASN A 18 1.18 -1.92 -19.22
CA ASN A 18 -0.09 -1.22 -19.34
C ASN A 18 -1.23 -2.07 -18.74
N PRO A 19 -1.98 -1.53 -17.75
CA PRO A 19 -3.13 -2.21 -17.16
C PRO A 19 -4.17 -2.63 -18.20
N LYS A 20 -4.85 -3.73 -17.93
CA LYS A 20 -5.93 -4.27 -18.77
C LYS A 20 -7.27 -4.22 -18.04
N ALA A 21 -8.36 -4.21 -18.80
CA ALA A 21 -9.72 -4.14 -18.25
C ALA A 21 -10.08 -5.33 -17.35
N ASP A 22 -9.47 -6.50 -17.58
CA ASP A 22 -9.68 -7.71 -16.79
C ASP A 22 -8.78 -7.81 -15.55
N ASP A 23 -7.85 -6.86 -15.36
CA ASP A 23 -7.03 -6.81 -14.16
C ASP A 23 -7.84 -6.44 -12.91
N VAL A 24 -7.43 -7.03 -11.79
CA VAL A 24 -8.10 -6.92 -10.48
C VAL A 24 -7.06 -6.70 -9.43
N PHE A 25 -6.92 -5.45 -8.98
CA PHE A 25 -5.85 -5.04 -8.09
C PHE A 25 -6.37 -4.81 -6.67
N LEU A 26 -5.68 -5.35 -5.68
CA LEU A 26 -5.60 -4.70 -4.37
C LEU A 26 -4.51 -3.63 -4.43
N VAL A 27 -4.80 -2.42 -3.97
CA VAL A 27 -3.81 -1.35 -3.88
C VAL A 27 -3.36 -1.20 -2.43
N ASP A 28 -2.06 -1.24 -2.24
CA ASP A 28 -1.41 -1.08 -0.94
C ASP A 28 -1.50 0.36 -0.39
N THR A 29 -1.35 0.52 0.92
CA THR A 29 -1.48 1.79 1.64
C THR A 29 -0.46 2.82 1.18
N ASN A 30 0.79 2.42 0.91
CA ASN A 30 1.83 3.35 0.44
C ASN A 30 1.43 4.06 -0.87
N VAL A 31 0.78 3.34 -1.79
CA VAL A 31 0.29 3.88 -3.05
C VAL A 31 -0.88 4.82 -2.80
N TRP A 32 -1.84 4.45 -1.93
CA TRP A 32 -2.93 5.34 -1.55
C TRP A 32 -2.43 6.63 -0.90
N TYR A 33 -1.41 6.52 -0.05
CA TYR A 33 -0.77 7.66 0.59
C TYR A 33 -0.19 8.63 -0.45
N TRP A 34 0.56 8.14 -1.44
CA TRP A 34 1.12 9.01 -2.48
C TRP A 34 0.07 9.60 -3.42
N LEU A 35 -1.04 8.91 -3.67
CA LEU A 35 -2.08 9.38 -4.56
C LEU A 35 -2.98 10.45 -3.91
N THR A 36 -3.35 10.25 -2.66
CA THR A 36 -4.50 10.95 -2.04
C THR A 36 -4.11 12.04 -1.06
N TYR A 37 -2.88 12.02 -0.55
CA TYR A 37 -2.45 12.97 0.47
C TYR A 37 -1.50 14.03 -0.11
N PRO A 38 -1.89 15.32 -0.13
CA PRO A 38 -1.11 16.37 -0.79
C PRO A 38 0.28 16.60 -0.20
N ASN A 39 0.45 16.37 1.11
CA ASN A 39 1.75 16.51 1.78
C ASN A 39 2.51 15.18 1.82
N ALA A 40 2.11 14.19 1.02
CA ALA A 40 2.86 12.95 0.88
C ALA A 40 4.27 13.26 0.40
N THR A 41 5.24 12.70 1.12
CA THR A 41 6.66 12.82 0.77
C THR A 41 7.23 11.42 0.55
N SER A 42 8.17 11.33 -0.37
CA SER A 42 8.99 10.14 -0.60
C SER A 42 10.44 10.55 -0.81
N PHE A 43 11.37 9.72 -0.35
CA PHE A 43 12.79 9.84 -0.67
C PHE A 43 13.11 9.47 -2.11
N ILE A 44 12.19 8.79 -2.81
CA ILE A 44 12.33 8.36 -4.20
C ILE A 44 11.25 9.10 -5.01
N PRO A 45 11.60 10.17 -5.75
CA PRO A 45 10.63 10.97 -6.51
C PRO A 45 9.75 10.15 -7.45
N SER A 46 10.27 9.07 -8.04
CA SER A 46 9.50 8.21 -8.93
C SER A 46 8.33 7.51 -8.23
N GLN A 47 8.36 7.33 -6.91
CA GLN A 47 7.21 6.78 -6.18
C GLN A 47 6.00 7.71 -6.24
N LEU A 48 6.24 9.03 -6.24
CA LEU A 48 5.20 10.05 -6.35
C LEU A 48 4.65 10.21 -7.78
N SER A 49 5.28 9.60 -8.79
CA SER A 49 4.84 9.68 -10.19
C SER A 49 4.40 8.33 -10.77
N GLU A 50 5.18 7.26 -10.59
CA GLU A 50 4.96 5.96 -11.23
C GLU A 50 3.73 5.25 -10.67
N TYR A 51 3.55 5.21 -9.35
CA TYR A 51 2.40 4.52 -8.75
C TYR A 51 1.08 5.28 -8.99
N PRO A 52 0.97 6.59 -8.72
CA PRO A 52 -0.21 7.35 -9.11
C PRO A 52 -0.48 7.29 -10.62
N GLY A 53 0.57 7.35 -11.45
CA GLY A 53 0.47 7.25 -12.90
C GLY A 53 -0.10 5.91 -13.36
N TYR A 54 0.42 4.80 -12.83
CA TYR A 54 -0.05 3.46 -13.16
C TYR A 54 -1.48 3.21 -12.67
N LEU A 55 -1.81 3.64 -11.45
CA LEU A 55 -3.17 3.52 -10.92
C LEU A 55 -4.18 4.32 -11.75
N ASN A 56 -3.84 5.53 -12.19
CA ASN A 56 -4.67 6.31 -13.11
C ASN A 56 -4.86 5.60 -14.46
N LYS A 57 -3.81 4.95 -15.00
CA LYS A 57 -3.94 4.11 -16.20
C LYS A 57 -4.88 2.92 -15.96
N ALA A 58 -4.82 2.28 -14.79
CA ALA A 58 -5.67 1.13 -14.46
C ALA A 58 -7.15 1.55 -14.37
N LEU A 59 -7.43 2.68 -13.72
CA LEU A 59 -8.75 3.29 -13.72
C LEU A 59 -9.24 3.63 -15.14
N GLY A 60 -8.38 4.22 -15.98
CA GLY A 60 -8.70 4.52 -17.38
C GLY A 60 -8.92 3.29 -18.26
N ALA A 61 -8.22 2.18 -17.96
CA ALA A 61 -8.39 0.88 -18.61
C ALA A 61 -9.61 0.11 -18.08
N GLN A 62 -10.34 0.66 -17.10
CA GLN A 62 -11.47 0.03 -16.44
C GLN A 62 -11.12 -1.26 -15.67
N SER A 63 -9.87 -1.38 -15.21
CA SER A 63 -9.47 -2.43 -14.26
C SER A 63 -10.27 -2.31 -12.97
N ARG A 64 -10.48 -3.43 -12.28
CA ARG A 64 -11.11 -3.42 -10.96
C ARG A 64 -10.09 -3.07 -9.90
N ILE A 65 -10.34 -1.99 -9.16
CA ILE A 65 -9.46 -1.50 -8.11
C ILE A 65 -10.11 -1.72 -6.77
N HIS A 66 -9.34 -2.32 -5.86
CA HIS A 66 -9.77 -2.58 -4.50
C HIS A 66 -8.87 -1.92 -3.46
N HIS A 67 -9.47 -1.59 -2.32
CA HIS A 67 -8.76 -1.20 -1.11
C HIS A 67 -9.19 -2.11 0.05
N SER A 68 -8.40 -2.19 1.12
CA SER A 68 -8.85 -2.80 2.38
C SER A 68 -9.34 -1.74 3.35
N GLY A 69 -10.25 -2.10 4.26
CA GLY A 69 -10.59 -1.24 5.40
C GLY A 69 -9.38 -1.00 6.31
N LEU A 70 -8.44 -1.95 6.35
CA LEU A 70 -7.17 -1.82 7.06
C LEU A 70 -6.23 -0.82 6.37
N SER A 71 -6.28 -0.69 5.04
CA SER A 71 -5.52 0.34 4.31
C SER A 71 -5.95 1.74 4.74
N LEU A 72 -7.24 1.96 5.02
CA LEU A 72 -7.74 3.24 5.53
C LEU A 72 -7.21 3.54 6.94
N ALA A 73 -7.19 2.54 7.82
CA ALA A 73 -6.68 2.69 9.18
C ALA A 73 -5.17 3.01 9.19
N GLU A 74 -4.39 2.33 8.35
CA GLU A 74 -2.97 2.60 8.19
C GLU A 74 -2.72 3.97 7.53
N LEU A 75 -3.48 4.32 6.49
CA LEU A 75 -3.41 5.64 5.84
C LEU A 75 -3.64 6.79 6.82
N ALA A 76 -4.62 6.63 7.72
CA ALA A 76 -4.88 7.61 8.78
C ALA A 76 -3.67 7.77 9.72
N HIS A 77 -3.02 6.66 10.07
CA HIS A 77 -1.81 6.68 10.89
C HIS A 77 -0.65 7.40 10.17
N LEU A 78 -0.43 7.10 8.88
CA LEU A 78 0.62 7.74 8.08
C LEU A 78 0.40 9.25 7.97
N ILE A 79 -0.82 9.70 7.65
CA ILE A 79 -1.15 11.12 7.56
C ILE A 79 -0.94 11.83 8.91
N GLU A 80 -1.46 11.28 10.02
CA GLU A 80 -1.25 11.87 11.34
C GLU A 80 0.23 11.97 11.69
N LYS A 81 1.00 10.93 11.40
CA LYS A 81 2.45 10.92 11.62
C LYS A 81 3.14 12.01 10.82
N THR A 82 2.82 12.14 9.53
CA THR A 82 3.45 13.14 8.65
C THR A 82 3.07 14.55 9.01
N GLU A 83 1.80 14.85 9.31
CA GLU A 83 1.40 16.19 9.76
C GLU A 83 2.09 16.58 11.07
N ARG A 84 2.24 15.63 12.01
CA ARG A 84 3.04 15.85 13.21
C ARG A 84 4.50 16.15 12.88
N GLU A 85 5.13 15.38 12.00
CA GLU A 85 6.52 15.60 11.59
C GLU A 85 6.71 16.94 10.85
N ILE A 86 5.70 17.40 10.11
CA ILE A 86 5.67 18.73 9.50
C ILE A 86 5.60 19.81 10.58
N TYR A 87 4.73 19.64 11.57
CA TYR A 87 4.61 20.56 12.71
C TYR A 87 5.89 20.60 13.56
N GLU A 88 6.55 19.45 13.78
CA GLU A 88 7.81 19.36 14.52
C GLU A 88 8.92 20.22 13.90
N LYS A 89 8.91 20.40 12.57
CA LYS A 89 9.90 21.24 11.88
C LYS A 89 9.74 22.73 12.22
N THR A 90 8.56 23.17 12.67
CA THR A 90 8.30 24.58 12.98
C THR A 90 8.43 24.90 14.47
N VAL A 91 8.08 23.96 15.36
CA VAL A 91 8.06 24.20 16.82
C VAL A 91 9.06 23.39 17.63
N GLY A 92 9.74 22.41 17.03
CA GLY A 92 10.56 21.42 17.74
C GLY A 92 9.80 20.13 18.04
N GLN A 93 10.50 19.17 18.68
CA GLN A 93 9.98 17.82 18.92
C GLN A 93 8.68 17.83 19.74
N ILE A 94 7.69 17.04 19.32
CA ILE A 94 6.43 16.85 20.05
C ILE A 94 6.00 15.38 20.03
N LYS A 95 5.61 14.86 21.20
CA LYS A 95 5.17 13.47 21.29
C LYS A 95 3.80 13.29 20.61
N PRO A 96 3.52 12.14 19.98
CA PRO A 96 2.23 11.91 19.31
C PRO A 96 0.99 12.16 20.18
N LYS A 97 1.03 11.78 21.47
CA LYS A 97 -0.08 12.05 22.39
C LYS A 97 -0.26 13.54 22.66
N GLU A 98 0.83 14.28 22.82
CA GLU A 98 0.78 15.72 23.05
C GLU A 98 0.22 16.45 21.83
N TYR A 99 0.69 16.09 20.63
CA TYR A 99 0.17 16.61 19.36
C TYR A 99 -1.35 16.37 19.23
N ARG A 100 -1.83 15.17 19.60
CA ARG A 100 -3.27 14.84 19.55
C ARG A 100 -4.13 15.57 20.57
N HIS A 101 -3.65 15.72 21.80
CA HIS A 101 -4.48 16.17 22.92
C HIS A 101 -4.37 17.66 23.22
N ASN A 102 -3.24 18.29 22.91
CA ASN A 102 -2.95 19.66 23.33
C ASN A 102 -3.10 20.68 22.18
N LEU A 103 -3.22 20.23 20.93
CA LEU A 103 -3.27 21.09 19.75
C LEU A 103 -4.57 20.87 18.96
N THR A 104 -5.68 21.45 19.43
CA THR A 104 -7.01 21.28 18.82
C THR A 104 -7.08 21.72 17.36
N GLY A 105 -6.34 22.78 17.00
CA GLY A 105 -6.24 23.25 15.61
C GLY A 105 -5.59 22.21 14.70
N GLU A 106 -4.44 21.69 15.11
CA GLU A 106 -3.73 20.61 14.41
C GLU A 106 -4.58 19.34 14.34
N ARG A 107 -5.30 18.98 15.41
CA ARG A 107 -6.19 17.81 15.39
C ARG A 107 -7.30 17.94 14.37
N SER A 108 -7.88 19.14 14.23
CA SER A 108 -8.92 19.42 13.24
C SER A 108 -8.36 19.36 11.82
N ARG A 109 -7.14 19.86 11.61
CA ARG A 109 -6.43 19.78 10.33
C ARG A 109 -6.14 18.33 9.92
N VAL A 110 -5.55 17.54 10.82
CA VAL A 110 -5.27 16.11 10.59
C VAL A 110 -6.55 15.34 10.24
N TYR A 111 -7.65 15.61 10.96
CA TYR A 111 -8.95 15.00 10.64
C TYR A 111 -9.39 15.32 9.20
N SER A 112 -9.29 16.59 8.78
CA SER A 112 -9.68 17.00 7.43
C SER A 112 -8.84 16.33 6.35
N GLU A 113 -7.51 16.22 6.55
CA GLU A 113 -6.62 15.52 5.61
C GLU A 113 -6.97 14.03 5.49
N ILE A 114 -7.18 13.35 6.63
CA ILE A 114 -7.60 11.94 6.66
C ILE A 114 -8.96 11.75 5.99
N GLN A 115 -9.92 12.62 6.29
CA GLN A 115 -11.26 12.57 5.69
C GLN A 115 -11.20 12.74 4.18
N ALA A 116 -10.44 13.71 3.67
CA ALA A 116 -10.26 13.93 2.24
C ALA A 116 -9.64 12.70 1.56
N ALA A 117 -8.56 12.16 2.14
CA ALA A 117 -7.88 10.99 1.61
C ALA A 117 -8.80 9.76 1.57
N TRP A 118 -9.52 9.48 2.66
CA TRP A 118 -10.46 8.36 2.74
C TRP A 118 -11.60 8.46 1.73
N LEU A 119 -12.19 9.65 1.56
CA LEU A 119 -13.25 9.88 0.56
C LEU A 119 -12.72 9.66 -0.86
N GLN A 120 -11.48 10.06 -1.13
CA GLN A 120 -10.86 9.84 -2.43
C GLN A 120 -10.60 8.35 -2.68
N VAL A 121 -10.06 7.60 -1.71
CA VAL A 121 -9.89 6.14 -1.85
C VAL A 121 -11.23 5.46 -2.13
N ALA A 122 -12.26 5.77 -1.34
CA ALA A 122 -13.60 5.17 -1.49
C ALA A 122 -14.29 5.53 -2.82
N ALA A 123 -13.93 6.66 -3.44
CA ALA A 123 -14.44 7.05 -4.75
C ALA A 123 -13.72 6.32 -5.91
N LEU A 124 -12.48 5.88 -5.69
CA LEU A 124 -11.64 5.27 -6.72
C LEU A 124 -11.60 3.74 -6.67
N ALA A 125 -11.94 3.13 -5.53
CA ALA A 125 -11.79 1.70 -5.30
C ALA A 125 -12.94 1.09 -4.51
N GLU A 126 -13.23 -0.19 -4.79
CA GLU A 126 -14.21 -0.98 -4.05
C GLU A 126 -13.57 -1.67 -2.84
N PRO A 127 -14.28 -1.78 -1.69
CA PRO A 127 -13.72 -2.44 -0.52
C PRO A 127 -13.56 -3.96 -0.72
N LEU A 128 -12.36 -4.48 -0.52
CA LEU A 128 -12.08 -5.91 -0.37
C LEU A 128 -12.27 -6.31 1.10
N ALA A 129 -13.50 -6.61 1.47
CA ALA A 129 -13.92 -6.69 2.87
C ALA A 129 -13.42 -7.96 3.60
N ILE A 130 -12.60 -7.76 4.62
CA ILE A 130 -12.23 -8.81 5.58
C ILE A 130 -12.86 -8.53 6.94
N THR A 131 -13.36 -9.60 7.57
CA THR A 131 -13.78 -9.56 8.98
C THR A 131 -12.58 -9.97 9.81
N ILE A 132 -12.13 -9.11 10.73
CA ILE A 132 -11.05 -9.44 11.65
C ILE A 132 -11.66 -10.13 12.87
N ASP A 133 -11.71 -11.46 12.81
CA ASP A 133 -12.20 -12.34 13.86
C ASP A 133 -11.11 -13.35 14.29
N ALA A 134 -11.46 -14.26 15.20
CA ALA A 134 -10.54 -15.27 15.70
C ALA A 134 -9.95 -16.15 14.57
N LEU A 135 -10.75 -16.47 13.54
CA LEU A 135 -10.29 -17.26 12.41
C LEU A 135 -9.28 -16.47 11.58
N ALA A 136 -9.62 -15.24 11.18
CA ALA A 136 -8.73 -14.38 10.41
C ALA A 136 -7.40 -14.11 11.12
N THR A 137 -7.44 -13.88 12.44
CA THR A 137 -6.20 -13.69 13.23
C THR A 137 -5.36 -14.96 13.37
N THR A 138 -6.00 -16.13 13.41
CA THR A 138 -5.30 -17.43 13.44
C THR A 138 -4.64 -17.72 12.10
N ASP A 139 -5.36 -17.48 11.00
CA ASP A 139 -4.84 -17.66 9.64
C ASP A 139 -3.68 -16.70 9.35
N ALA A 140 -3.81 -15.43 9.75
CA ALA A 140 -2.73 -14.44 9.68
C ALA A 140 -1.50 -14.90 10.49
N LEU A 141 -1.68 -15.36 11.73
CA LEU A 141 -0.59 -15.88 12.57
C LEU A 141 0.11 -17.10 11.94
N ASN A 142 -0.66 -18.01 11.34
CA ASN A 142 -0.11 -19.17 10.65
C ASN A 142 0.73 -18.74 9.43
N ARG A 143 0.27 -17.76 8.66
CA ARG A 143 1.03 -17.24 7.50
C ARG A 143 2.31 -16.53 7.92
N PHE A 144 2.29 -15.81 9.05
CA PHE A 144 3.47 -15.15 9.62
C PHE A 144 4.67 -16.09 9.87
N GLN A 145 4.43 -17.40 10.01
CA GLN A 145 5.51 -18.38 10.15
C GLN A 145 6.36 -18.53 8.89
N SER A 146 5.79 -18.26 7.71
CA SER A 146 6.40 -18.60 6.42
C SER A 146 6.51 -17.42 5.44
N GLU A 147 5.73 -16.37 5.65
CA GLU A 147 5.66 -15.19 4.81
C GLU A 147 6.27 -14.00 5.55
N LYS A 148 7.24 -13.35 4.90
CA LYS A 148 8.03 -12.27 5.48
C LYS A 148 7.37 -10.94 5.13
N VAL A 149 6.20 -10.73 5.69
CA VAL A 149 5.38 -9.51 5.52
C VAL A 149 4.99 -8.97 6.89
N ASP A 150 4.49 -7.75 6.97
CA ASP A 150 4.10 -7.15 8.24
C ASP A 150 2.69 -7.60 8.69
N GLY A 151 2.22 -7.07 9.83
CA GLY A 151 0.93 -7.44 10.40
C GLY A 151 -0.28 -7.00 9.57
N TYR A 152 -0.22 -5.86 8.87
CA TYR A 152 -1.31 -5.39 8.01
C TYR A 152 -1.35 -6.20 6.71
N ASP A 153 -0.18 -6.47 6.13
CA ASP A 153 -0.02 -7.23 4.90
C ASP A 153 -0.59 -8.65 5.01
N LEU A 154 -0.45 -9.29 6.17
CA LEU A 154 -1.08 -10.59 6.43
C LEU A 154 -2.59 -10.55 6.18
N PHE A 155 -3.27 -9.51 6.67
CA PHE A 155 -4.71 -9.37 6.49
C PHE A 155 -5.09 -8.90 5.09
N PHE A 156 -4.22 -8.15 4.40
CA PHE A 156 -4.39 -7.89 2.97
C PHE A 156 -4.37 -9.18 2.17
N LEU A 157 -3.41 -10.06 2.45
CA LEU A 157 -3.29 -11.35 1.78
C LEU A 157 -4.44 -12.30 2.12
N GLU A 158 -4.94 -12.31 3.36
CA GLU A 158 -6.18 -13.05 3.68
C GLU A 158 -7.40 -12.49 2.93
N SER A 159 -7.51 -11.17 2.82
CA SER A 159 -8.60 -10.55 2.06
C SER A 159 -8.50 -10.90 0.57
N MET A 160 -7.31 -10.80 -0.01
CA MET A 160 -7.00 -11.22 -1.39
C MET A 160 -7.41 -12.66 -1.64
N LYS A 161 -6.92 -13.59 -0.80
CA LYS A 161 -7.22 -15.02 -0.89
C LYS A 161 -8.73 -15.29 -0.80
N LYS A 162 -9.44 -14.66 0.14
CA LYS A 162 -10.89 -14.83 0.33
C LYS A 162 -11.69 -14.43 -0.91
N HIS A 163 -11.24 -13.43 -1.67
CA HIS A 163 -11.95 -12.91 -2.84
C HIS A 163 -11.37 -13.38 -4.18
N GLY A 164 -10.35 -14.24 -4.16
CA GLY A 164 -9.67 -14.69 -5.38
C GLY A 164 -8.92 -13.58 -6.11
N VAL A 165 -8.57 -12.50 -5.41
CA VAL A 165 -7.74 -11.42 -5.96
C VAL A 165 -6.28 -11.82 -5.79
N VAL A 166 -5.49 -11.75 -6.86
CA VAL A 166 -4.09 -12.17 -6.84
C VAL A 166 -3.13 -11.05 -7.24
N GLN A 167 -3.62 -9.92 -7.75
CA GLN A 167 -2.77 -8.82 -8.19
C GLN A 167 -2.74 -7.74 -7.11
N VAL A 168 -1.53 -7.28 -6.77
CA VAL A 168 -1.31 -6.20 -5.81
C VAL A 168 -0.42 -5.12 -6.43
N ILE A 169 -0.82 -3.85 -6.29
CA ILE A 169 0.02 -2.70 -6.64
C ILE A 169 0.66 -2.21 -5.34
N THR A 170 1.99 -2.31 -5.25
CA THR A 170 2.74 -1.97 -4.03
C THR A 170 4.19 -1.61 -4.34
N ASP A 171 4.78 -0.74 -3.52
CA ASP A 171 6.23 -0.55 -3.49
C ASP A 171 6.94 -1.46 -2.47
N ASP A 172 6.19 -2.09 -1.57
CA ASP A 172 6.74 -2.97 -0.56
C ASP A 172 7.24 -4.28 -1.20
N GLY A 173 8.53 -4.53 -1.03
CA GLY A 173 9.18 -5.70 -1.59
C GLY A 173 8.86 -6.99 -0.85
N ASP A 174 8.30 -6.92 0.35
CA ASP A 174 7.95 -8.09 1.16
C ASP A 174 6.86 -8.94 0.47
N PHE A 175 5.91 -8.31 -0.23
CA PHE A 175 4.93 -9.01 -1.08
C PHE A 175 5.58 -9.89 -2.15
N ALA A 176 6.77 -9.53 -2.66
CA ALA A 176 7.46 -10.34 -3.67
C ALA A 176 7.87 -11.72 -3.13
N THR A 177 7.93 -11.89 -1.81
CA THR A 177 8.26 -13.16 -1.16
C THR A 177 7.07 -14.10 -0.97
N VAL A 178 5.86 -13.65 -1.32
CA VAL A 178 4.61 -14.41 -1.18
C VAL A 178 4.33 -15.20 -2.47
N PRO A 179 4.15 -16.53 -2.41
CA PRO A 179 3.83 -17.32 -3.59
C PRO A 179 2.37 -17.13 -4.03
N GLY A 180 2.10 -17.28 -5.33
CA GLY A 180 0.73 -17.34 -5.86
C GLY A 180 0.05 -15.99 -6.08
N ILE A 181 0.77 -14.88 -5.93
CA ILE A 181 0.31 -13.52 -6.25
C ILE A 181 1.15 -12.90 -7.37
N GLN A 182 0.64 -11.82 -7.94
CA GLN A 182 1.31 -10.95 -8.90
C GLN A 182 1.56 -9.59 -8.25
N VAL A 183 2.83 -9.19 -8.19
CA VAL A 183 3.26 -7.91 -7.60
C VAL A 183 3.57 -6.92 -8.71
N PHE A 184 2.77 -5.86 -8.77
CA PHE A 184 2.92 -4.75 -9.69
C PHE A 184 3.67 -3.62 -8.97
N THR A 185 4.92 -3.39 -9.36
CA THR A 185 5.81 -2.48 -8.64
C THR A 185 6.74 -1.70 -9.56
N ALA A 186 7.17 -0.52 -9.12
CA ALA A 186 8.30 0.21 -9.68
C ALA A 186 9.59 0.02 -8.86
N ASN A 187 9.54 -0.75 -7.76
CA ASN A 187 10.67 -0.99 -6.87
C ASN A 187 11.80 -1.74 -7.60
N ARG A 188 12.89 -1.03 -7.88
CA ARG A 188 14.01 -1.57 -8.67
C ARG A 188 14.70 -2.75 -7.99
N ASN A 189 14.72 -2.81 -6.65
CA ASN A 189 15.32 -3.94 -5.94
C ASN A 189 14.51 -5.23 -6.18
N VAL A 190 13.19 -5.12 -6.12
CA VAL A 190 12.27 -6.24 -6.40
C VAL A 190 12.37 -6.66 -7.86
N ILE A 191 12.31 -5.70 -8.79
CA ILE A 191 12.39 -5.98 -10.25
C ILE A 191 13.72 -6.65 -10.61
N ASN A 192 14.84 -6.18 -10.08
CA ASN A 192 16.15 -6.77 -10.34
C ASN A 192 16.27 -8.18 -9.73
N ALA A 193 15.77 -8.38 -8.51
CA ALA A 193 15.74 -9.69 -7.86
C ALA A 193 14.87 -10.68 -8.66
N ALA A 194 13.68 -10.24 -9.09
CA ALA A 194 12.75 -11.05 -9.87
C ALA A 194 13.33 -11.39 -11.26
N ARG A 195 14.00 -10.44 -11.91
CA ARG A 195 14.71 -10.70 -13.18
C ARG A 195 15.79 -11.76 -13.00
N GLY A 196 16.62 -11.65 -11.96
CA GLY A 196 17.67 -12.64 -11.65
C GLY A 196 17.11 -14.03 -11.32
N GLN A 197 15.91 -14.08 -10.73
CA GLN A 197 15.22 -15.32 -10.33
C GLN A 197 14.18 -15.81 -11.37
N LYS A 198 14.11 -15.19 -12.56
CA LYS A 198 13.17 -15.53 -13.65
C LYS A 198 11.69 -15.46 -13.23
N LYS A 199 11.37 -14.51 -12.36
CA LYS A 199 10.03 -14.19 -11.85
C LYS A 199 9.45 -12.88 -12.40
N LEU A 200 10.25 -12.12 -13.14
CA LEU A 200 9.75 -10.93 -13.83
C LEU A 200 8.95 -11.35 -15.07
N LEU A 201 7.68 -10.98 -15.13
CA LEU A 201 6.79 -11.23 -16.25
C LEU A 201 6.94 -10.15 -17.32
N PRO A 202 6.87 -10.50 -18.61
CA PRO A 202 6.61 -9.55 -19.67
C PRO A 202 5.10 -9.24 -19.70
N ARG A 203 4.69 -8.02 -19.36
CA ARG A 203 3.34 -7.53 -19.61
C ARG A 203 3.40 -6.16 -20.29
#